data_AF-A0A832L3E7-F1
#
_entry.id   AF-A0A832L3E7-F1
#
_cell.length_a   1.000
_cell.length_b   1.000
_cell.length_c   1.000
_cell.angle_alpha   90.00
_cell.angle_beta   90.00
_cell.angle_gamma   90.00
#
_symmetry.space_group_name_H-M   'P 1'
#
loop_
_entity.id
_entity.type
_entity.pdbx_description
1 polymer ?
#
loop_
_entity_poly.entity_id
_entity_poly.type
_entity_poly.pdbx_seq_one_letter_code
_entity_poly.pdbx_strand_id
1 'polypeptide(L)'
;MSWQNPKTDWKAGDVPVASDFNRIEGNIQELENTKETPAGAQAKAEAAAGAVQAELDVHLAEKATTSKTGHVKLDNTLTSTSTTLAATANAVRTVNNSLNNHISSKSVHGLKDTLVAIGAGSSAPLYSSVAVGEDAKALGGYSMALGPNAEVPDYYIGSIAIGRNASAQNNYSMALGVNTEASSSEATAIGVGALANNTYDVVLGRDSNNVKVPGNFRVSGTKNFEIPHPKPEKKATHIIRHGAVESPTPGDTLYRWKVQATKDNDIVAIDLPD
;
A
#
# COMPACT_ATOMS: atom_id res chain seq x y z
N MET A 1 85.27 6.87 37.80
CA MET A 1 85.79 6.49 39.13
C MET A 1 84.65 6.82 40.07
N SER A 2 84.10 5.86 40.82
CA SER A 2 82.96 6.17 41.70
C SER A 2 83.25 7.39 42.57
N TRP A 3 82.30 8.32 42.64
CA TRP A 3 82.41 9.54 43.45
C TRP A 3 83.05 9.26 44.81
N GLN A 4 84.11 9.99 45.13
CA GLN A 4 84.83 9.88 46.39
C GLN A 4 84.47 11.07 47.27
N ASN A 5 83.94 10.84 48.46
CA ASN A 5 83.73 11.94 49.40
C ASN A 5 85.09 12.54 49.82
N PRO A 6 85.34 13.85 49.59
CA PRO A 6 86.55 14.50 50.06
C PRO A 6 86.61 14.45 51.60
N LYS A 7 87.82 14.31 52.17
CA LYS A 7 88.03 14.49 53.61
C LYS A 7 87.70 15.95 53.95
N THR A 8 86.78 16.18 54.88
CA THR A 8 86.29 17.52 55.24
C THR A 8 86.64 17.93 56.67
N ASP A 9 87.23 17.03 57.46
CA ASP A 9 87.46 17.15 58.90
C ASP A 9 88.94 17.39 59.28
N TRP A 10 89.67 18.16 58.46
CA TRP A 10 91.09 18.45 58.64
C TRP A 10 91.43 19.04 60.02
N LYS A 11 92.51 18.55 60.65
CA LYS A 11 93.04 19.07 61.93
C LYS A 11 94.38 19.79 61.74
N ALA A 12 94.71 20.70 62.64
CA ALA A 12 96.00 21.39 62.63
C ALA A 12 97.14 20.37 62.83
N GLY A 13 98.02 20.25 61.83
CA GLY A 13 99.11 19.27 61.80
C GLY A 13 98.89 18.10 60.84
N ASP A 14 97.70 17.94 60.26
CA ASP A 14 97.47 16.96 59.20
C ASP A 14 98.35 17.28 57.98
N VAL A 15 99.12 16.28 57.50
CA VAL A 15 99.93 16.40 56.28
C VAL A 15 99.16 15.75 55.13
N PRO A 16 98.85 16.48 54.04
CA PRO A 16 98.15 15.93 52.89
C PRO A 16 98.92 14.75 52.29
N VAL A 17 98.25 13.61 52.08
CA VAL A 17 98.83 12.47 51.35
C VAL A 17 98.31 12.43 49.92
N ALA A 18 99.04 11.77 49.02
CA ALA A 18 98.68 11.72 47.58
C ALA A 18 97.24 11.22 47.33
N SER A 19 96.72 10.34 48.19
CA SER A 19 95.34 9.84 48.13
C SER A 19 94.27 10.91 48.43
N ASP A 20 94.62 12.05 49.02
CA ASP A 20 93.68 13.14 49.29
C ASP A 20 93.42 14.01 48.04
N PHE A 21 94.42 14.18 47.17
CA PHE A 21 94.30 14.97 45.93
C PHE A 21 93.66 14.20 44.77
N ASN A 22 93.90 12.88 44.71
CA ASN A 22 93.28 12.01 43.70
C ASN A 22 91.74 11.98 43.79
N ARG A 23 91.15 12.42 44.91
CA ARG A 23 89.69 12.53 45.10
C ARG A 23 89.06 13.69 44.32
N ILE A 24 89.73 14.84 44.21
CA ILE A 24 89.18 16.02 43.52
C ILE A 24 89.23 15.80 42.00
N GLU A 25 90.38 15.39 41.47
CA GLU A 25 90.53 15.07 40.05
C GLU A 25 89.62 13.90 39.66
N GLY A 26 89.51 12.88 40.52
CA GLY A 26 88.58 11.77 40.33
C GLY A 26 87.11 12.19 40.28
N ASN A 27 86.68 13.13 41.12
CA ASN A 27 85.32 13.66 41.13
C ASN A 27 85.02 14.59 39.94
N ILE A 28 85.99 15.41 39.51
CA ILE A 28 85.87 16.23 38.29
C ILE A 28 85.71 15.31 37.08
N GLN A 29 86.53 14.26 36.99
CA GLN A 29 86.41 13.27 35.92
C GLN A 29 85.07 12.54 35.98
N GLU A 30 84.56 12.21 37.18
CA GLU A 30 83.23 11.61 37.33
C GLU A 30 82.12 12.57 36.89
N LEU A 31 82.19 13.87 37.23
CA LEU A 31 81.25 14.88 36.74
C LEU A 31 81.30 15.03 35.22
N GLU A 32 82.49 15.06 34.62
CA GLU A 32 82.67 15.09 33.17
C GLU A 32 82.14 13.83 32.47
N ASN A 33 82.26 12.67 33.12
CA ASN A 33 81.77 11.40 32.61
C ASN A 33 80.25 11.22 32.80
N THR A 34 79.66 11.86 33.81
CA THR A 34 78.25 11.68 34.20
C THR A 34 77.35 12.85 33.80
N LYS A 35 77.91 14.00 33.41
CA LYS A 35 77.12 15.15 32.96
C LYS A 35 76.30 14.78 31.74
N GLU A 36 75.08 15.31 31.70
CA GLU A 36 74.22 15.19 30.54
C GLU A 36 74.90 15.86 29.33
N THR A 37 74.99 15.13 28.22
CA THR A 37 75.47 15.69 26.97
C THR A 37 74.29 16.18 26.13
N PRO A 38 74.47 17.16 25.22
CA PRO A 38 73.42 17.54 24.27
C PRO A 38 72.85 16.34 23.49
N ALA A 39 73.71 15.37 23.13
CA ALA A 39 73.29 14.13 22.48
C ALA A 39 72.46 13.22 23.41
N GLY A 40 72.83 13.11 24.68
CA GLY A 40 72.05 12.39 25.70
C GLY A 40 70.68 13.03 25.94
N ALA A 41 70.63 14.36 26.03
CA ALA A 41 69.39 15.12 26.19
C ALA A 41 68.48 14.96 24.95
N GLN A 42 69.05 15.01 23.75
CA GLN A 42 68.33 14.77 22.51
C GLN A 42 67.79 13.34 22.42
N ALA A 43 68.61 12.34 22.76
CA ALA A 43 68.17 10.94 22.78
C ALA A 43 67.03 10.70 23.78
N LYS A 44 67.08 11.35 24.95
CA LYS A 44 65.97 11.33 25.93
C LYS A 44 64.71 12.00 25.39
N ALA A 45 64.85 13.12 24.69
CA ALA A 45 63.72 13.82 24.07
C ALA A 45 63.09 12.99 22.94
N GLU A 46 63.90 12.37 22.08
CA GLU A 46 63.45 11.47 21.01
C GLU A 46 62.77 10.22 21.57
N ALA A 47 63.32 9.63 22.64
CA ALA A 47 62.69 8.52 23.34
C ALA A 47 61.33 8.90 23.93
N ALA A 48 61.22 10.09 24.53
CA ALA A 48 59.95 10.60 25.05
C ALA A 48 58.94 10.88 23.92
N ALA A 49 59.38 11.48 22.81
CA ALA A 49 58.52 11.71 21.65
C ALA A 49 58.03 10.40 21.02
N GLY A 50 58.91 9.40 20.93
CA GLY A 50 58.56 8.06 20.45
C GLY A 50 57.53 7.36 21.35
N ALA A 51 57.65 7.51 22.68
CA ALA A 51 56.67 6.96 23.61
C ALA A 51 55.28 7.62 23.43
N VAL A 52 55.23 8.94 23.31
CA VAL A 52 53.96 9.67 23.07
C VAL A 52 53.37 9.31 21.71
N GLN A 53 54.18 9.17 20.67
CA GLN A 53 53.71 8.76 19.35
C GLN A 53 53.12 7.34 19.39
N ALA A 54 53.74 6.42 20.13
CA ALA A 54 53.21 5.07 20.31
C ALA A 54 51.85 5.07 21.03
N GLU A 55 51.67 5.89 22.06
CA GLU A 55 50.38 6.05 22.73
C GLU A 55 49.30 6.63 21.80
N LEU A 56 49.67 7.63 20.99
CA LEU A 56 48.77 8.24 20.00
C LEU A 56 48.33 7.22 18.94
N ASP A 57 49.26 6.41 18.43
CA ASP A 57 48.96 5.40 17.41
C ASP A 57 48.00 4.32 17.97
N VAL A 58 48.20 3.90 19.23
CA VAL A 58 47.28 2.99 19.93
C VAL A 58 45.90 3.64 20.09
N HIS A 59 45.84 4.91 20.47
CA HIS A 59 44.58 5.61 20.65
C HIS A 59 43.80 5.77 19.33
N LEU A 60 44.46 6.07 18.21
CA LEU A 60 43.83 6.18 16.88
C LEU A 60 43.32 4.84 16.34
N ALA A 61 43.95 3.73 16.76
CA ALA A 61 43.52 2.38 16.42
C ALA A 61 42.29 1.93 17.23
N GLU A 62 42.00 2.55 18.38
CA GLU A 62 40.89 2.17 19.24
C GLU A 62 39.52 2.48 18.59
N LYS A 63 38.81 1.43 18.17
CA LYS A 63 37.44 1.53 17.66
C LYS A 63 36.44 1.39 18.80
N ALA A 64 35.37 2.19 18.72
CA ALA A 64 34.22 1.97 19.59
C ALA A 64 33.55 0.63 19.28
N THR A 65 32.93 0.06 20.30
CA THR A 65 32.05 -1.11 20.19
C THR A 65 30.75 -0.85 20.94
N THR A 66 29.82 -1.79 20.92
CA THR A 66 28.57 -1.68 21.68
C THR A 66 28.76 -1.75 23.20
N SER A 67 29.96 -2.11 23.68
CA SER A 67 30.28 -2.23 25.11
C SER A 67 31.48 -1.40 25.56
N LYS A 68 32.20 -0.75 24.63
CA LYS A 68 33.42 0.03 24.92
C LYS A 68 33.41 1.33 24.12
N THR A 69 33.70 2.44 24.79
CA THR A 69 33.93 3.75 24.16
C THR A 69 35.17 3.73 23.27
N GLY A 70 35.16 4.48 22.16
CA GLY A 70 36.29 4.60 21.24
C GLY A 70 35.94 5.51 20.05
N HIS A 71 36.76 5.50 18.99
CA HIS A 71 36.50 6.31 17.80
C HIS A 71 35.46 5.64 16.88
N VAL A 72 34.42 6.38 16.50
CA VAL A 72 33.39 5.98 15.53
C VAL A 72 33.56 6.81 14.26
N LYS A 73 33.68 6.16 13.11
CA LYS A 73 33.64 6.85 11.83
C LYS A 73 32.18 7.06 11.40
N LEU A 74 31.85 8.26 10.95
CA LEU A 74 30.51 8.59 10.46
C LEU A 74 30.42 8.43 8.95
N ASP A 75 29.28 7.96 8.47
CA ASP A 75 28.98 7.74 7.05
C ASP A 75 27.59 8.29 6.69
N ASN A 76 27.51 8.93 5.53
CA ASN A 76 26.28 9.52 5.01
C ASN A 76 25.49 8.56 4.11
N THR A 77 25.96 7.33 3.93
CA THR A 77 25.30 6.30 3.14
C THR A 77 23.96 5.90 3.78
N LEU A 78 22.88 5.93 3.00
CA LEU A 78 21.52 5.60 3.48
C LEU A 78 21.24 4.09 3.51
N THR A 79 22.12 3.29 2.92
CA THR A 79 21.99 1.84 2.72
C THR A 79 23.18 1.07 3.30
N SER A 80 23.87 1.64 4.29
CA SER A 80 25.09 1.03 4.86
C SER A 80 24.77 -0.29 5.56
N THR A 81 25.57 -1.31 5.27
CA THR A 81 25.58 -2.60 6.00
C THR A 81 26.76 -2.69 6.97
N SER A 82 27.53 -1.59 7.11
CA SER A 82 28.72 -1.57 7.95
C SER A 82 28.37 -1.72 9.42
N THR A 83 29.10 -2.60 10.10
CA THR A 83 29.04 -2.77 11.57
C THR A 83 30.02 -1.84 12.31
N THR A 84 30.82 -1.07 11.58
CA THR A 84 31.92 -0.26 12.12
C THR A 84 31.78 1.24 11.83
N LEU A 85 30.77 1.65 11.06
CA LEU A 85 30.46 3.04 10.75
C LEU A 85 29.08 3.39 11.35
N ALA A 86 28.95 4.59 11.91
CA ALA A 86 27.65 5.10 12.34
C ALA A 86 27.07 6.08 11.31
N ALA A 87 25.74 6.16 11.25
CA ALA A 87 25.06 7.10 10.36
C ALA A 87 25.29 8.56 10.78
N THR A 88 25.45 9.46 9.81
CA THR A 88 25.41 10.90 10.07
C THR A 88 23.98 11.36 10.41
N ALA A 89 23.86 12.50 11.09
CA ALA A 89 22.57 13.15 11.31
C ALA A 89 21.82 13.44 10.00
N ASN A 90 22.55 13.71 8.91
CA ASN A 90 21.96 13.92 7.59
C ASN A 90 21.38 12.64 6.97
N ALA A 91 22.04 11.49 7.15
CA ALA A 91 21.51 10.20 6.73
C ALA A 91 20.20 9.87 7.48
N VAL A 92 20.21 10.02 8.81
CA VAL A 92 19.01 9.80 9.64
C VAL A 92 17.87 10.73 9.25
N ARG A 93 18.16 12.04 9.09
CA ARG A 93 17.17 13.03 8.65
C ARG A 93 16.56 12.68 7.29
N THR A 94 17.38 12.20 6.36
CA THR A 94 16.90 11.84 5.02
C THR A 94 15.96 10.64 5.05
N VAL A 95 16.32 9.58 5.79
CA VAL A 95 15.44 8.42 5.99
C VAL A 95 14.15 8.82 6.70
N ASN A 96 14.25 9.64 7.74
CA ASN A 96 13.09 10.13 8.50
C ASN A 96 12.15 10.97 7.63
N ASN A 97 12.68 11.86 6.79
CA ASN A 97 11.87 12.64 5.86
C ASN A 97 11.18 11.75 4.82
N SER A 98 11.88 10.76 4.28
CA SER A 98 11.29 9.77 3.36
C SER A 98 10.17 8.96 4.02
N LEU A 99 10.35 8.53 5.28
CA LEU A 99 9.33 7.82 6.07
C LEU A 99 8.12 8.71 6.42
N ASN A 100 8.35 9.99 6.68
CA ASN A 100 7.25 10.92 6.92
C ASN A 100 6.47 11.21 5.62
N ASN A 101 7.13 11.23 4.46
CA ASN A 101 6.49 11.39 3.14
C ASN A 101 5.65 10.15 2.76
N HIS A 102 6.29 8.96 2.67
CA HIS A 102 5.85 7.79 3.44
C HIS A 102 4.39 7.71 3.89
N ILE A 103 4.29 7.89 5.21
CA ILE A 103 3.09 7.87 6.05
C ILE A 103 2.11 8.99 5.69
N SER A 104 2.59 10.21 5.40
CA SER A 104 1.73 11.38 5.17
C SER A 104 0.97 11.33 3.85
N SER A 105 1.42 10.52 2.88
CA SER A 105 0.79 10.43 1.56
C SER A 105 -0.63 9.85 1.60
N LYS A 106 -1.06 9.17 2.67
CA LYS A 106 -2.35 8.44 2.81
C LYS A 106 -2.69 7.47 1.64
N SER A 107 -1.82 7.36 0.65
CA SER A 107 -1.78 6.32 -0.36
C SER A 107 -1.07 5.12 0.26
N VAL A 108 -1.57 3.92 -0.02
CA VAL A 108 -0.66 2.77 -0.11
C VAL A 108 0.41 3.17 -1.12
N HIS A 109 1.70 3.09 -0.77
CA HIS A 109 2.76 3.47 -1.69
C HIS A 109 2.58 2.74 -3.03
N GLY A 110 2.22 3.47 -4.09
CA GLY A 110 2.24 2.93 -5.45
C GLY A 110 0.93 2.42 -6.07
N LEU A 111 -0.28 2.82 -5.65
CA LEU A 111 -1.44 2.58 -6.52
C LEU A 111 -1.43 3.53 -7.74
N LYS A 112 -0.54 3.21 -8.70
CA LYS A 112 -0.55 3.56 -10.12
C LYS A 112 -0.79 2.28 -10.95
N ASP A 113 -1.60 1.38 -10.43
CA ASP A 113 -1.94 0.12 -11.08
C ASP A 113 -3.37 0.19 -11.64
N THR A 114 -3.65 -0.57 -12.69
CA THR A 114 -5.02 -0.75 -13.18
C THR A 114 -5.79 -1.74 -12.31
N LEU A 115 -5.13 -2.45 -11.40
CA LEU A 115 -5.70 -3.54 -10.63
C LEU A 115 -5.84 -3.18 -9.15
N VAL A 116 -6.93 -3.59 -8.51
CA VAL A 116 -7.15 -3.42 -7.06
C VAL A 116 -7.67 -4.71 -6.46
N ALA A 117 -6.94 -5.29 -5.51
CA ALA A 117 -7.39 -6.45 -4.72
C ALA A 117 -7.22 -6.15 -3.22
N ILE A 118 -8.33 -6.08 -2.47
CA ILE A 118 -8.33 -5.76 -1.03
C ILE A 118 -9.18 -6.77 -0.27
N GLY A 119 -8.54 -7.59 0.58
CA GLY A 119 -9.19 -8.62 1.39
C GLY A 119 -8.44 -9.94 1.32
N ALA A 120 -8.54 -10.76 2.37
CA ALA A 120 -7.97 -12.11 2.36
C ALA A 120 -8.59 -12.93 1.21
N GLY A 121 -7.77 -13.56 0.38
CA GLY A 121 -8.24 -14.35 -0.77
C GLY A 121 -8.80 -13.54 -1.95
N SER A 122 -8.86 -12.20 -1.87
CA SER A 122 -9.35 -11.36 -2.99
C SER A 122 -8.43 -11.45 -4.22
N SER A 123 -9.01 -11.39 -5.43
CA SER A 123 -8.28 -11.57 -6.69
C SER A 123 -8.82 -10.67 -7.81
N ALA A 124 -7.94 -9.90 -8.43
CA ALA A 124 -8.22 -8.99 -9.56
C ALA A 124 -7.07 -9.09 -10.60
N PRO A 125 -6.94 -10.22 -11.32
CA PRO A 125 -5.76 -10.54 -12.13
C PRO A 125 -5.70 -9.85 -13.51
N LEU A 126 -6.81 -9.31 -14.03
CA LEU A 126 -6.90 -8.77 -15.40
C LEU A 126 -7.12 -7.26 -15.44
N TYR A 127 -6.58 -6.58 -16.46
CA TYR A 127 -6.52 -5.11 -16.61
C TYR A 127 -7.78 -4.37 -16.11
N SER A 128 -7.58 -3.28 -15.36
CA SER A 128 -8.67 -2.42 -14.87
C SER A 128 -9.70 -3.12 -13.97
N SER A 129 -9.35 -4.23 -13.32
CA SER A 129 -10.26 -4.97 -12.42
C SER A 129 -10.14 -4.56 -10.95
N VAL A 130 -11.25 -4.64 -10.22
CA VAL A 130 -11.35 -4.23 -8.82
C VAL A 130 -12.06 -5.30 -8.00
N ALA A 131 -11.34 -5.98 -7.11
CA ALA A 131 -11.85 -6.93 -6.13
C ALA A 131 -11.68 -6.41 -4.70
N VAL A 132 -12.77 -6.27 -3.95
CA VAL A 132 -12.74 -5.77 -2.57
C VAL A 132 -13.68 -6.61 -1.70
N GLY A 133 -13.11 -7.33 -0.73
CA GLY A 133 -13.81 -8.25 0.16
C GLY A 133 -13.04 -9.56 0.34
N GLU A 134 -13.32 -10.29 1.43
CA GLU A 134 -12.81 -11.67 1.60
C GLU A 134 -13.28 -12.55 0.44
N ASP A 135 -12.35 -13.21 -0.25
CA ASP A 135 -12.62 -14.05 -1.42
C ASP A 135 -13.38 -13.35 -2.57
N ALA A 136 -13.35 -12.02 -2.64
CA ALA A 136 -13.89 -11.28 -3.79
C ALA A 136 -13.05 -11.52 -5.05
N LYS A 137 -13.68 -11.79 -6.19
CA LYS A 137 -13.03 -12.24 -7.42
C LYS A 137 -13.48 -11.42 -8.61
N ALA A 138 -12.69 -10.43 -9.02
CA ALA A 138 -12.87 -9.68 -10.25
C ALA A 138 -11.95 -10.25 -11.33
N LEU A 139 -12.23 -11.48 -11.78
CA LEU A 139 -11.32 -12.24 -12.63
C LEU A 139 -11.32 -11.74 -14.08
N GLY A 140 -12.41 -11.13 -14.52
CA GLY A 140 -12.58 -10.55 -15.85
C GLY A 140 -11.86 -9.21 -16.06
N GLY A 141 -11.54 -8.85 -17.30
CA GLY A 141 -11.00 -7.52 -17.62
C GLY A 141 -12.04 -6.41 -17.45
N TYR A 142 -11.63 -5.24 -16.94
CA TYR A 142 -12.53 -4.11 -16.62
C TYR A 142 -13.66 -4.47 -15.64
N SER A 143 -13.49 -5.55 -14.87
CA SER A 143 -14.55 -6.06 -13.98
C SER A 143 -14.48 -5.49 -12.57
N MET A 144 -15.59 -5.58 -11.84
CA MET A 144 -15.66 -5.15 -10.45
C MET A 144 -16.37 -6.20 -9.60
N ALA A 145 -15.74 -6.64 -8.51
CA ALA A 145 -16.29 -7.54 -7.51
C ALA A 145 -16.16 -6.90 -6.12
N LEU A 146 -17.27 -6.43 -5.54
CA LEU A 146 -17.28 -5.75 -4.24
C LEU A 146 -18.18 -6.50 -3.24
N GLY A 147 -17.58 -7.13 -2.25
CA GLY A 147 -18.26 -7.87 -1.19
C GLY A 147 -17.65 -9.26 -1.00
N PRO A 148 -17.83 -9.89 0.18
CA PRO A 148 -17.29 -11.23 0.41
C PRO A 148 -17.87 -12.23 -0.58
N ASN A 149 -17.01 -13.02 -1.24
CA ASN A 149 -17.40 -13.96 -2.30
C ASN A 149 -18.15 -13.32 -3.49
N ALA A 150 -18.06 -12.01 -3.72
CA ALA A 150 -18.55 -11.42 -4.96
C ALA A 150 -17.68 -11.91 -6.14
N GLU A 151 -18.28 -12.25 -7.28
CA GLU A 151 -17.56 -12.90 -8.38
C GLU A 151 -17.94 -12.36 -9.76
N VAL A 152 -16.91 -12.06 -10.54
CA VAL A 152 -16.94 -11.92 -12.00
C VAL A 152 -15.92 -12.93 -12.56
N PRO A 153 -16.37 -13.99 -13.25
CA PRO A 153 -15.47 -14.99 -13.84
C PRO A 153 -14.49 -14.42 -14.89
N ASP A 154 -13.41 -15.15 -15.14
CA ASP A 154 -12.25 -14.72 -15.95
C ASP A 154 -12.55 -14.57 -17.45
N TYR A 155 -13.58 -15.27 -17.94
CA TYR A 155 -14.01 -15.23 -19.34
C TYR A 155 -14.75 -13.95 -19.74
N TYR A 156 -15.19 -13.14 -18.78
CA TYR A 156 -16.10 -12.03 -19.05
C TYR A 156 -15.42 -10.66 -18.88
N ILE A 157 -15.94 -9.65 -19.58
CA ILE A 157 -15.39 -8.29 -19.53
C ILE A 157 -16.44 -7.25 -19.16
N GLY A 158 -16.01 -6.21 -18.44
CA GLY A 158 -16.84 -5.05 -18.12
C GLY A 158 -18.02 -5.33 -17.19
N SER A 159 -17.99 -6.44 -16.47
CA SER A 159 -19.10 -6.89 -15.62
C SER A 159 -18.90 -6.46 -14.16
N ILE A 160 -20.01 -6.29 -13.44
CA ILE A 160 -20.02 -5.71 -12.09
C ILE A 160 -20.82 -6.61 -11.15
N ALA A 161 -20.19 -7.13 -10.11
CA ALA A 161 -20.78 -7.89 -9.03
C ALA A 161 -20.59 -7.14 -7.70
N ILE A 162 -21.67 -6.69 -7.07
CA ILE A 162 -21.61 -5.93 -5.82
C ILE A 162 -22.59 -6.52 -4.81
N GLY A 163 -22.05 -7.05 -3.72
CA GLY A 163 -22.79 -7.70 -2.63
C GLY A 163 -22.17 -9.04 -2.25
N ARG A 164 -22.47 -9.52 -1.03
CA ARG A 164 -22.03 -10.86 -0.61
C ARG A 164 -22.62 -11.92 -1.55
N ASN A 165 -21.78 -12.76 -2.14
CA ASN A 165 -22.18 -13.77 -3.14
C ASN A 165 -22.89 -13.19 -4.38
N ALA A 166 -22.65 -11.93 -4.74
CA ALA A 166 -23.12 -11.40 -6.02
C ALA A 166 -22.31 -12.03 -7.17
N SER A 167 -22.95 -12.41 -8.27
CA SER A 167 -22.29 -13.08 -9.40
C SER A 167 -22.73 -12.51 -10.74
N ALA A 168 -21.78 -11.98 -11.52
CA ALA A 168 -22.02 -11.45 -12.86
C ALA A 168 -21.37 -12.39 -13.89
N GLN A 169 -22.16 -13.33 -14.42
CA GLN A 169 -21.68 -14.51 -15.17
C GLN A 169 -21.69 -14.33 -16.70
N ASN A 170 -21.60 -13.10 -17.19
CA ASN A 170 -21.44 -12.85 -18.63
C ASN A 170 -20.85 -11.47 -18.92
N ASN A 171 -20.53 -11.17 -20.18
CA ASN A 171 -20.02 -9.88 -20.61
C ASN A 171 -21.02 -8.75 -20.31
N TYR A 172 -20.51 -7.64 -19.79
CA TYR A 172 -21.29 -6.43 -19.48
C TYR A 172 -22.49 -6.66 -18.56
N SER A 173 -22.49 -7.76 -17.81
CA SER A 173 -23.56 -8.08 -16.86
C SER A 173 -23.37 -7.35 -15.53
N MET A 174 -24.46 -7.04 -14.84
CA MET A 174 -24.45 -6.32 -13.56
C MET A 174 -25.30 -7.05 -12.53
N ALA A 175 -24.69 -7.52 -11.45
CA ALA A 175 -25.34 -8.13 -10.30
C ALA A 175 -25.12 -7.24 -9.05
N LEU A 176 -26.17 -6.58 -8.58
CA LEU A 176 -26.13 -5.65 -7.45
C LEU A 176 -27.07 -6.12 -6.33
N GLY A 177 -26.52 -6.71 -5.28
CA GLY A 177 -27.23 -7.20 -4.10
C GLY A 177 -26.62 -8.47 -3.51
N VAL A 178 -27.08 -8.86 -2.33
CA VAL A 178 -26.66 -10.13 -1.70
C VAL A 178 -27.29 -11.31 -2.44
N ASN A 179 -26.50 -12.31 -2.81
CA ASN A 179 -26.91 -13.50 -3.58
C ASN A 179 -27.60 -13.15 -4.93
N THR A 180 -27.20 -12.06 -5.56
CA THR A 180 -27.75 -11.62 -6.85
C THR A 180 -26.98 -12.26 -8.00
N GLU A 181 -27.66 -12.67 -9.07
CA GLU A 181 -27.03 -13.28 -10.24
C GLU A 181 -27.49 -12.62 -11.54
N ALA A 182 -26.53 -12.21 -12.38
CA ALA A 182 -26.78 -11.79 -13.75
C ALA A 182 -26.09 -12.80 -14.69
N SER A 183 -26.86 -13.77 -15.19
CA SER A 183 -26.32 -14.97 -15.83
C SER A 183 -26.05 -14.81 -17.34
N SER A 184 -26.58 -13.77 -17.95
CA SER A 184 -26.54 -13.56 -19.42
C SER A 184 -25.89 -12.24 -19.83
N SER A 185 -25.47 -12.14 -21.11
CA SER A 185 -24.78 -10.96 -21.66
C SER A 185 -25.67 -9.72 -21.52
N GLU A 186 -25.07 -8.62 -21.06
CA GLU A 186 -25.74 -7.32 -20.86
C GLU A 186 -26.96 -7.39 -19.92
N ALA A 187 -27.08 -8.47 -19.13
CA ALA A 187 -28.14 -8.63 -18.15
C ALA A 187 -27.86 -7.82 -16.88
N THR A 188 -28.88 -7.20 -16.31
CA THR A 188 -28.80 -6.41 -15.09
C THR A 188 -29.76 -6.97 -14.04
N ALA A 189 -29.24 -7.47 -12.94
CA ALA A 189 -29.98 -7.92 -11.77
C ALA A 189 -29.69 -6.99 -10.58
N ILE A 190 -30.73 -6.32 -10.05
CA ILE A 190 -30.59 -5.40 -8.92
C ILE A 190 -31.57 -5.80 -7.82
N GLY A 191 -31.06 -6.16 -6.65
CA GLY A 191 -31.84 -6.55 -5.46
C GLY A 191 -31.41 -7.89 -4.89
N VAL A 192 -31.62 -8.08 -3.59
CA VAL A 192 -31.25 -9.32 -2.87
C VAL A 192 -31.92 -10.53 -3.51
N GLY A 193 -31.12 -11.43 -4.08
CA GLY A 193 -31.62 -12.63 -4.76
C GLY A 193 -32.26 -12.38 -6.12
N ALA A 194 -32.04 -11.23 -6.76
CA ALA A 194 -32.49 -10.99 -8.14
C ALA A 194 -31.71 -11.89 -9.11
N LEU A 195 -32.39 -12.40 -10.14
CA LEU A 195 -31.84 -13.33 -11.14
C LEU A 195 -32.18 -12.83 -12.55
N ALA A 196 -31.19 -12.32 -13.29
CA ALA A 196 -31.35 -11.89 -14.68
C ALA A 196 -30.75 -12.95 -15.61
N ASN A 197 -31.58 -13.89 -16.05
CA ASN A 197 -31.15 -15.09 -16.76
C ASN A 197 -31.09 -14.92 -18.29
N ASN A 198 -31.68 -13.88 -18.86
CA ASN A 198 -31.75 -13.67 -20.31
C ASN A 198 -30.85 -12.53 -20.77
N THR A 199 -30.40 -12.59 -22.04
CA THR A 199 -29.62 -11.51 -22.65
C THR A 199 -30.46 -10.22 -22.67
N TYR A 200 -29.84 -9.08 -22.34
CA TYR A 200 -30.49 -7.76 -22.22
C TYR A 200 -31.55 -7.64 -21.12
N ASP A 201 -31.69 -8.64 -20.24
CA ASP A 201 -32.70 -8.61 -19.19
C ASP A 201 -32.38 -7.55 -18.14
N VAL A 202 -33.41 -6.90 -17.61
CA VAL A 202 -33.28 -5.95 -16.50
C VAL A 202 -34.26 -6.36 -15.41
N VAL A 203 -33.74 -7.04 -14.40
CA VAL A 203 -34.50 -7.54 -13.26
C VAL A 203 -34.28 -6.62 -12.06
N LEU A 204 -35.36 -5.98 -11.62
CA LEU A 204 -35.38 -5.11 -10.45
C LEU A 204 -36.17 -5.77 -9.32
N GLY A 205 -35.50 -6.08 -8.20
CA GLY A 205 -36.05 -6.81 -7.08
C GLY A 205 -36.03 -8.32 -7.27
N ARG A 206 -36.61 -9.04 -6.30
CA ARG A 206 -36.88 -10.48 -6.36
C ARG A 206 -38.33 -10.69 -6.80
N ASP A 207 -38.67 -11.87 -7.32
CA ASP A 207 -40.02 -12.25 -7.82
C ASP A 207 -41.22 -11.82 -6.94
N SER A 208 -41.02 -11.63 -5.64
CA SER A 208 -42.06 -11.25 -4.67
C SER A 208 -42.07 -9.76 -4.27
N ASN A 209 -41.23 -8.92 -4.88
CA ASN A 209 -41.02 -7.55 -4.41
C ASN A 209 -41.87 -6.53 -5.17
N ASN A 210 -42.39 -5.55 -4.44
CA ASN A 210 -42.96 -4.35 -5.03
C ASN A 210 -41.84 -3.43 -5.51
N VAL A 211 -41.74 -3.23 -6.82
CA VAL A 211 -40.89 -2.19 -7.41
C VAL A 211 -41.71 -0.90 -7.53
N LYS A 212 -41.32 0.14 -6.80
CA LYS A 212 -41.97 1.47 -6.91
C LYS A 212 -41.09 2.39 -7.75
N VAL A 213 -41.60 2.81 -8.91
CA VAL A 213 -40.98 3.83 -9.76
C VAL A 213 -41.78 5.13 -9.60
N PRO A 214 -41.29 6.12 -8.82
CA PRO A 214 -41.99 7.41 -8.69
C PRO A 214 -41.90 8.22 -9.99
N GLY A 215 -42.96 8.94 -10.33
CA GLY A 215 -43.04 9.76 -11.55
C GLY A 215 -43.59 9.02 -12.76
N ASN A 216 -43.35 9.56 -13.96
CA ASN A 216 -43.86 9.00 -15.22
C ASN A 216 -42.85 8.00 -15.80
N PHE A 217 -43.29 6.77 -16.06
CA PHE A 217 -42.52 5.78 -16.82
C PHE A 217 -42.77 5.96 -18.32
N ARG A 218 -41.80 6.49 -19.06
CA ARG A 218 -41.90 6.72 -20.51
C ARG A 218 -41.24 5.57 -21.26
N VAL A 219 -41.99 4.97 -22.18
CA VAL A 219 -41.53 3.94 -23.12
C VAL A 219 -41.69 4.48 -24.54
N SER A 220 -40.68 4.34 -25.40
CA SER A 220 -40.77 4.62 -26.84
C SER A 220 -40.98 3.33 -27.64
N GLY A 221 -41.72 3.40 -28.75
CA GLY A 221 -42.09 2.22 -29.53
C GLY A 221 -43.29 1.45 -28.95
N THR A 222 -43.38 0.16 -29.25
CA THR A 222 -44.53 -0.68 -28.88
C THR A 222 -44.65 -0.88 -27.37
N LYS A 223 -45.78 -0.49 -26.80
CA LYS A 223 -46.04 -0.51 -25.35
C LYS A 223 -46.80 -1.77 -24.94
N ASN A 224 -46.28 -2.94 -25.32
CA ASN A 224 -46.90 -4.21 -24.97
C ASN A 224 -46.40 -4.67 -23.60
N PHE A 225 -47.31 -4.86 -22.66
CA PHE A 225 -47.06 -5.57 -21.41
C PHE A 225 -47.54 -7.01 -21.56
N GLU A 226 -46.69 -7.98 -21.29
CA GLU A 226 -47.10 -9.39 -21.20
C GLU A 226 -47.51 -9.70 -19.77
N ILE A 227 -48.74 -10.18 -19.58
CA ILE A 227 -49.30 -10.58 -18.30
C ILE A 227 -49.49 -12.10 -18.34
N PRO A 228 -48.93 -12.85 -17.37
CA PRO A 228 -49.19 -14.29 -17.26
C PRO A 228 -50.68 -14.57 -17.18
N HIS A 229 -51.16 -15.59 -17.90
CA HIS A 229 -52.58 -15.92 -17.89
C HIS A 229 -53.05 -16.19 -16.44
N PRO A 230 -54.15 -15.57 -15.96
CA PRO A 230 -54.56 -15.66 -14.55
C PRO A 230 -54.97 -17.07 -14.13
N LYS A 231 -55.38 -17.92 -15.09
CA LYS A 231 -55.62 -19.35 -14.87
C LYS A 231 -54.29 -20.15 -14.82
N PRO A 232 -53.98 -20.84 -13.71
CA PRO A 232 -52.73 -21.59 -13.53
C PRO A 232 -52.44 -22.58 -14.68
N GLU A 233 -53.46 -23.28 -15.17
CA GLU A 233 -53.34 -24.29 -16.23
C GLU A 233 -52.97 -23.70 -17.60
N LYS A 234 -53.10 -22.38 -17.80
CA LYS A 234 -52.77 -21.70 -19.06
C LYS A 234 -51.48 -20.87 -18.98
N LYS A 235 -50.90 -20.67 -17.79
CA LYS A 235 -49.70 -19.84 -17.60
C LYS A 235 -48.51 -20.26 -18.46
N ALA A 236 -48.35 -21.56 -18.69
CA ALA A 236 -47.22 -22.11 -19.46
C ALA A 236 -47.42 -22.06 -20.99
N THR A 237 -48.65 -21.85 -21.47
CA THR A 237 -48.98 -21.96 -22.90
C THR A 237 -49.55 -20.67 -23.49
N HIS A 238 -50.03 -19.74 -22.65
CA HIS A 238 -50.67 -18.51 -23.09
C HIS A 238 -50.16 -17.31 -22.29
N ILE A 239 -49.88 -16.22 -23.01
CA ILE A 239 -49.55 -14.91 -22.46
C ILE A 239 -50.63 -13.91 -22.88
N ILE A 240 -51.06 -13.04 -21.96
CA ILE A 240 -51.96 -11.94 -22.30
C ILE A 240 -51.07 -10.75 -22.66
N ARG A 241 -51.12 -10.32 -23.92
CA ARG A 241 -50.43 -9.09 -24.34
C ARG A 241 -51.39 -7.91 -24.21
N HIS A 242 -51.03 -6.93 -23.41
CA HIS A 242 -51.74 -5.65 -23.33
C HIS A 242 -50.91 -4.59 -24.01
N GLY A 243 -51.29 -4.19 -25.23
CA GLY A 243 -50.67 -3.07 -25.92
C GLY A 243 -51.28 -1.75 -25.47
N ALA A 244 -50.46 -0.79 -25.05
CA ALA A 244 -50.92 0.58 -24.92
C ALA A 244 -51.07 1.17 -26.33
N VAL A 245 -52.29 1.53 -26.69
CA VAL A 245 -52.58 2.29 -27.91
C VAL A 245 -52.36 3.76 -27.57
N GLU A 246 -51.31 4.37 -28.14
CA GLU A 246 -51.18 5.81 -28.10
C GLU A 246 -52.14 6.39 -29.14
N SER A 247 -53.17 7.05 -28.65
CA SER A 247 -54.01 7.84 -29.52
C SER A 247 -53.27 9.14 -29.88
N PRO A 248 -53.36 9.62 -31.13
CA PRO A 248 -52.65 10.83 -31.56
C PRO A 248 -53.01 12.08 -30.73
N THR A 249 -54.16 12.07 -30.03
CA THR A 249 -54.59 13.13 -29.11
C THR A 249 -54.95 12.57 -27.71
N PRO A 250 -54.57 13.24 -26.60
CA PRO A 250 -55.07 12.91 -25.27
C PRO A 250 -56.61 12.98 -25.22
N GLY A 251 -57.29 11.84 -25.07
CA GLY A 251 -58.75 11.74 -24.99
C GLY A 251 -59.41 10.95 -26.12
N ASP A 252 -58.68 10.64 -27.18
CA ASP A 252 -59.17 9.78 -28.27
C ASP A 252 -59.12 8.31 -27.79
N THR A 253 -60.08 7.89 -26.96
CA THR A 253 -60.29 6.46 -26.75
C THR A 253 -60.72 5.83 -28.06
N LEU A 254 -60.11 4.69 -28.43
CA LEU A 254 -60.65 3.65 -29.32
C LEU A 254 -62.12 3.91 -29.65
N TYR A 255 -62.43 4.25 -30.91
CA TYR A 255 -63.77 4.59 -31.37
C TYR A 255 -64.83 3.74 -30.67
N ARG A 256 -65.55 4.35 -29.71
CA ARG A 256 -66.62 3.67 -28.99
C ARG A 256 -67.93 4.13 -29.60
N TRP A 257 -68.39 3.41 -30.61
CA TRP A 257 -69.67 3.67 -31.25
C TRP A 257 -70.79 3.06 -30.38
N LYS A 258 -71.83 3.85 -30.10
CA LYS A 258 -73.10 3.36 -29.61
C LYS A 258 -74.06 3.34 -30.79
N VAL A 259 -74.51 2.15 -31.16
CA VAL A 259 -75.63 1.99 -32.08
C VAL A 259 -76.88 1.63 -31.30
N GLN A 260 -77.97 2.31 -31.61
CA GLN A 260 -79.29 2.02 -31.06
C GLN A 260 -80.14 1.44 -32.18
N ALA A 261 -80.49 0.16 -32.08
CA ALA A 261 -81.48 -0.45 -32.95
C ALA A 261 -82.85 0.17 -32.63
N THR A 262 -83.57 0.62 -33.67
CA THR A 262 -84.90 1.23 -33.51
C THR A 262 -85.99 0.18 -33.29
N LYS A 263 -85.75 -1.08 -33.66
CA LYS A 263 -86.65 -2.23 -33.50
C LYS A 263 -85.84 -3.52 -33.30
N ASP A 264 -86.47 -4.55 -32.73
CA ASP A 264 -85.85 -5.87 -32.63
C ASP A 264 -85.51 -6.41 -34.04
N ASN A 265 -84.28 -6.90 -34.19
CA ASN A 265 -83.66 -7.41 -35.43
C ASN A 265 -83.31 -6.38 -36.54
N ASP A 266 -83.27 -5.08 -36.27
CA ASP A 266 -82.71 -4.12 -37.23
C ASP A 266 -81.19 -4.36 -37.43
N ILE A 267 -80.75 -4.48 -38.68
CA ILE A 267 -79.33 -4.50 -39.04
C ILE A 267 -78.85 -3.05 -39.08
N VAL A 268 -77.88 -2.72 -38.22
CA VAL A 268 -77.23 -1.40 -38.22
C VAL A 268 -75.84 -1.54 -38.84
N ALA A 269 -75.63 -0.92 -40.01
CA ALA A 269 -74.32 -0.82 -40.63
C ALA A 269 -73.58 0.39 -40.06
N ILE A 270 -72.29 0.22 -39.75
CA ILE A 270 -71.40 1.29 -39.29
C ILE A 270 -70.25 1.36 -40.28
N ASP A 271 -70.17 2.45 -41.04
CA ASP A 271 -68.99 2.74 -41.85
C ASP A 271 -67.89 3.26 -40.93
N LEU A 272 -66.77 2.55 -40.88
CA LEU A 272 -65.59 2.99 -40.14
C LEU A 272 -64.84 4.02 -41.00
N PRO A 273 -64.33 5.13 -40.41
CA PRO A 273 -63.45 6.03 -41.14
C PRO A 273 -62.13 5.31 -41.47
N ASP A 274 -61.69 5.46 -42.72
CA ASP A 274 -60.41 4.96 -43.22
C ASP A 274 -59.20 5.51 -42.45
#